data_AF-A0A2V7WCY5-F1
#
_entry.id   AF-A0A2V7WCY5-F1
#
_cell.length_a   1.000
_cell.length_b   1.000
_cell.length_c   1.000
_cell.angle_alpha   90.00
_cell.angle_beta   90.00
_cell.angle_gamma   90.00
#
_symmetry.space_group_name_H-M   'P 1'
#
loop_
_entity.id
_entity.type
_entity.pdbx_description
1 polymer ?
#
loop_
_entity_poly.entity_id
_entity_poly.type
_entity_poly.pdbx_seq_one_letter_code
_entity_poly.pdbx_strand_id
1 'polypeptide(L)' 'MGTTLEEAKRIAMELDDSDRLKLAEHLVASVPFDPQVQEAWIAEAERRYQRMESGEDPGLTLEEFWSDED' A
#
# COMPACT_ATOMS: atom_id res chain seq x y z
N MET A 1 21.19 6.59 -23.97
CA MET A 1 19.96 7.34 -24.30
C MET A 1 18.84 6.67 -23.53
N GLY A 2 18.17 7.40 -22.63
CA GLY A 2 17.12 6.82 -21.80
C GLY A 2 15.83 6.67 -22.61
N THR A 3 15.15 5.55 -22.42
CA THR A 3 13.76 5.35 -22.85
C THR A 3 12.89 6.41 -22.19
N THR A 4 11.96 7.02 -22.92
CA THR A 4 11.02 7.98 -22.33
C THR A 4 10.07 7.28 -21.37
N LEU A 5 9.48 8.00 -20.41
CA LEU A 5 8.48 7.43 -19.49
C LEU A 5 7.33 6.76 -20.25
N GLU A 6 6.85 7.38 -21.33
CA GLU A 6 5.75 6.85 -22.14
C GLU A 6 6.14 5.55 -22.87
N GLU A 7 7.37 5.45 -23.32
CA GLU A 7 7.86 4.23 -23.96
C GLU A 7 8.09 3.11 -22.94
N ALA A 8 8.56 3.43 -21.73
CA ALA A 8 8.64 2.47 -20.64
C ALA A 8 7.25 1.95 -20.20
N LYS A 9 6.25 2.83 -20.10
CA LYS A 9 4.86 2.44 -19.82
C LYS A 9 4.31 1.52 -20.90
N ARG A 10 4.50 1.86 -22.18
CA ARG A 10 4.05 1.02 -23.30
C ARG A 10 4.63 -0.40 -23.20
N ILE A 11 5.94 -0.51 -22.97
CA ILE A 11 6.62 -1.81 -22.84
C ILE A 11 6.11 -2.58 -21.61
N ALA A 12 5.93 -1.91 -20.48
CA ALA A 12 5.39 -2.55 -19.27
C ALA A 12 3.96 -3.10 -19.47
N MET A 13 3.15 -2.47 -20.32
CA MET A 13 1.81 -2.93 -20.66
C MET A 13 1.80 -4.12 -21.64
N GLU A 14 2.92 -4.43 -22.30
CA GLU A 14 3.07 -5.62 -23.15
C GLU A 14 3.43 -6.88 -22.34
N LEU A 15 3.80 -6.73 -21.06
CA LEU A 15 4.05 -7.84 -20.15
C LEU A 15 2.74 -8.54 -19.74
N ASP A 16 2.84 -9.83 -19.42
CA ASP A 16 1.76 -10.54 -18.74
C ASP A 16 1.55 -10.01 -17.31
N ASP A 17 0.42 -10.38 -16.71
CA ASP A 17 0.01 -9.85 -15.41
C ASP A 17 1.02 -10.16 -14.28
N SER A 18 1.64 -11.34 -14.32
CA SER A 18 2.62 -11.76 -13.31
C SER A 18 3.89 -10.92 -13.41
N ASP A 19 4.42 -10.76 -14.62
CA ASP A 19 5.66 -10.02 -14.82
C ASP A 19 5.46 -8.52 -14.67
N ARG A 20 4.27 -8.01 -15.02
CA ARG A 20 3.89 -6.63 -14.73
C ARG A 20 3.76 -6.37 -13.23
N LEU A 21 3.25 -7.32 -12.44
CA LEU A 21 3.20 -7.21 -10.98
C LEU A 21 4.61 -7.16 -10.37
N LYS A 22 5.49 -8.09 -10.76
CA LYS A 22 6.90 -8.07 -10.30
C LYS A 22 7.58 -6.76 -10.64
N LEU A 23 7.39 -6.26 -11.86
CA LEU A 23 7.95 -4.98 -12.28
C LEU A 23 7.42 -3.82 -11.40
N ALA A 24 6.12 -3.81 -11.09
CA ALA A 24 5.54 -2.80 -10.21
C ALA A 24 6.16 -2.82 -8.80
N GLU A 25 6.34 -4.00 -8.20
CA GLU A 25 7.00 -4.16 -6.89
C GLU A 25 8.43 -3.62 -6.92
N HIS A 26 9.19 -3.97 -7.96
CA HIS A 26 10.57 -3.48 -8.13
C HIS A 26 10.62 -1.96 -8.29
N LEU A 27 9.71 -1.38 -9.07
CA LEU A 27 9.65 0.07 -9.27
C LEU A 27 9.32 0.80 -7.96
N VAL A 28 8.33 0.32 -7.22
CA VAL A 28 7.97 0.89 -5.90
C VAL A 28 9.15 0.81 -4.94
N ALA A 29 9.83 -0.33 -4.86
CA ALA A 29 10.98 -0.51 -3.98
C ALA A 29 12.21 0.32 -4.39
N SER A 30 12.31 0.71 -5.66
CA SER A 30 13.43 1.52 -6.18
C SER A 30 13.33 3.00 -5.83
N VAL A 31 12.14 3.49 -5.48
CA VAL A 31 11.92 4.88 -5.13
C VAL A 31 12.21 5.07 -3.64
N PRO A 32 13.03 6.06 -3.24
CA PRO A 32 13.26 6.33 -1.83
C PRO A 32 11.94 6.69 -1.15
N PHE A 33 11.72 6.10 0.02
CA PHE A 33 10.53 6.40 0.82
C PHE A 33 10.57 7.87 1.26
N ASP A 34 9.46 8.60 1.10
CA ASP A 34 9.35 9.99 1.55
C ASP A 34 9.24 10.00 3.08
N PRO A 35 10.19 10.61 3.81
CA PRO A 35 10.16 10.67 5.27
C PRO A 35 8.87 11.31 5.82
N GLN A 36 8.29 12.29 5.11
CA GLN A 36 7.06 12.96 5.56
C GLN A 36 5.86 12.01 5.48
N VAL A 37 5.82 11.16 4.45
CA VAL A 37 4.81 10.11 4.34
C VAL A 37 4.99 9.13 5.51
N GLN A 38 6.22 8.76 5.85
CA GLN A 38 6.49 7.85 6.97
C GLN A 38 5.99 8.40 8.29
N GLU A 39 6.31 9.65 8.57
CA GLU A 39 5.88 10.35 9.78
C GLU A 39 4.35 10.43 9.86
N ALA A 40 3.67 10.72 8.74
CA ALA A 40 2.21 10.74 8.68
C ALA A 40 1.59 9.35 8.95
N TRP A 41 2.17 8.28 8.41
CA TRP A 41 1.72 6.91 8.67
C TRP A 41 1.92 6.50 10.14
N ILE A 42 3.06 6.88 10.75
CA ILE A 42 3.33 6.63 12.17
C ILE A 42 2.30 7.37 13.04
N ALA A 43 2.09 8.66 12.78
CA ALA A 43 1.12 9.47 13.53
C ALA A 43 -0.30 8.90 13.44
N GLU A 44 -0.70 8.42 12.24
CA GLU A 44 -2.00 7.78 12.06
C GLU A 44 -2.09 6.43 12.77
N ALA A 45 -1.03 5.62 12.75
CA ALA A 45 -0.99 4.35 13.47
C ALA A 45 -1.12 4.58 14.98
N GLU A 46 -0.39 5.55 15.54
CA GLU A 46 -0.48 5.94 16.95
C GLU A 46 -1.89 6.44 17.31
N ARG A 47 -2.49 7.29 16.46
CA ARG A 47 -3.87 7.78 16.65
C ARG A 47 -4.87 6.63 16.70
N ARG A 48 -4.79 5.68 15.76
CA ARG A 48 -5.68 4.50 15.72
C ARG A 48 -5.48 3.61 16.95
N TYR A 49 -4.23 3.38 17.33
CA TYR A 49 -3.92 2.60 18.52
C TYR A 49 -4.51 3.22 19.79
N GLN A 50 -4.40 4.55 19.98
CA GLN A 50 -5.02 5.24 21.12
C GLN A 50 -6.55 5.15 21.12
N ARG A 51 -7.19 5.21 19.94
CA ARG A 51 -8.65 5.03 19.82
C ARG A 51 -9.08 3.60 20.17
N MET A 52 -8.27 2.60 19.81
CA MET A 52 -8.50 1.22 20.25
C MET A 52 -8.35 1.06 21.77
N GLU A 53 -7.25 1.56 22.36
CA GLU A 53 -6.98 1.45 23.80
C GLU A 53 -8.02 2.19 24.67
N SER A 54 -8.51 3.34 24.19
CA SER A 54 -9.58 4.08 24.86
C SER A 54 -10.98 3.48 24.69
N GLY A 55 -11.13 2.48 23.82
CA GLY A 55 -12.42 1.87 23.47
C GLY A 55 -13.29 2.72 22.54
N GLU A 56 -12.75 3.81 21.97
CA GLU A 56 -13.44 4.64 20.98
C GLU A 56 -13.58 3.92 19.62
N ASP A 57 -12.62 3.05 19.30
CA ASP A 57 -12.60 2.24 18.07
C ASP A 57 -12.26 0.78 18.42
N PRO A 58 -13.21 0.02 18.99
CA PRO A 58 -12.95 -1.36 19.38
C PRO A 58 -12.68 -2.21 18.14
N GLY A 59 -11.68 -3.08 18.21
CA GLY A 59 -11.43 -4.06 17.15
C GLY A 59 -12.63 -4.99 16.96
N LEU A 60 -12.81 -5.46 15.73
CA LEU A 60 -13.86 -6.44 15.40
C LEU A 60 -13.61 -7.76 16.13
N THR A 61 -14.69 -8.39 16.57
CA THR A 61 -14.68 -9.81 16.94
C THR A 61 -14.49 -10.69 15.71
N LEU A 62 -14.11 -11.95 15.92
CA LEU A 62 -13.99 -12.92 14.81
C LEU A 62 -15.33 -13.10 14.10
N GLU A 63 -16.45 -13.10 14.83
CA GLU A 63 -17.79 -13.24 14.25
C GLU A 63 -18.15 -12.04 13.36
N GLU A 64 -17.89 -10.81 13.82
CA GLU A 64 -18.10 -9.59 13.03
C GLU A 64 -17.22 -9.55 11.78
N PHE A 65 -15.94 -9.92 11.90
CA PHE A 65 -15.01 -9.94 10.77
C PHE A 65 -15.48 -10.85 9.63
N TRP A 66 -16.01 -12.04 9.96
CA TRP A 66 -16.50 -13.00 8.96
C TRP A 66 -17.95 -12.76 8.53
N SER A 67 -18.69 -11.85 9.20
CA SER A 67 -20.08 -11.53 8.85
C SER A 67 -20.22 -10.61 7.62
N ASP A 68 -19.14 -9.93 7.22
CA ASP A 68 -19.10 -9.04 6.06
C ASP A 68 -18.70 -9.77 4.74
N GLU A 69 -18.50 -11.09 4.77
CA GLU A 69 -18.10 -11.90 3.60
C GLU A 69 -19.26 -12.60 2.85
N ASP A 70 -20.53 -12.32 3.19
CA ASP A 70 -21.74 -12.84 2.49
C ASP A 70 -22.29 -11.89 1.40
#